data_AF-A0A7S1R8Y7-F1
#
_entry.id   AF-A0A7S1R8Y7-F1
#
_cell.length_a   1.000
_cell.length_b   1.000
_cell.length_c   1.000
_cell.angle_alpha   90.00
_cell.angle_beta   90.00
_cell.angle_gamma   90.00
#
_symmetry.space_group_name_H-M   'P 1'
#
loop_
_entity.id
_entity.type
_entity.pdbx_description
1 polymer ?
#
loop_
_entity_poly.entity_id
_entity_poly.type
_entity_poly.pdbx_seq_one_letter_code
_entity_poly.pdbx_strand_id
1 'polypeptide(L)'
;LKLPRCQIRASVALRPEQGLSRRTAVGAMARSSGAAIAAFLLLCIACQARAVCPSTEWVDPDTPGSACTVKTDHTGAPLELVFSDEFEVSGRTFQDGDDPKWTALTGFPSTNKQVNAYDDSPEHVSTADGKLRLRTK
;
A
#
# COMPACT_ATOMS: atom_id res chain seq x y z
N LEU A 1 -26.08 6.56 1.96
CA LEU A 1 -25.47 5.21 2.02
C LEU A 1 -24.29 5.17 1.04
N LYS A 2 -23.07 5.35 1.54
CA LYS A 2 -21.86 5.44 0.71
C LYS A 2 -21.32 4.01 0.55
N LEU A 3 -21.58 3.39 -0.60
CA LEU A 3 -21.01 2.08 -0.94
C LEU A 3 -19.48 2.12 -0.78
N PRO A 4 -18.82 1.06 -0.31
CA PRO A 4 -17.37 1.03 -0.21
C PRO A 4 -16.83 1.19 -1.64
N ARG A 5 -16.21 2.33 -1.90
CA ARG A 5 -15.54 2.61 -3.16
C ARG A 5 -14.49 1.51 -3.34
N CYS A 6 -14.63 0.70 -4.37
CA CYS A 6 -13.57 -0.19 -4.83
C CYS A 6 -12.40 0.71 -5.24
N GLN A 7 -11.49 0.97 -4.30
CA GLN A 7 -10.19 1.56 -4.58
C GLN A 7 -9.45 0.50 -5.40
N ILE A 8 -8.85 0.89 -6.53
CA ILE A 8 -7.89 0.02 -7.20
C ILE A 8 -6.71 -0.08 -6.24
N ARG A 9 -6.56 -1.23 -5.58
CA ARG A 9 -5.48 -1.53 -4.64
C ARG A 9 -4.62 -2.61 -5.27
N ALA A 10 -3.33 -2.34 -5.45
CA ALA A 10 -2.41 -3.40 -5.80
C ALA A 10 -1.94 -4.05 -4.51
N SER A 11 -2.16 -5.35 -4.33
CA SER A 11 -1.60 -6.07 -3.18
C SER A 11 -1.30 -7.53 -3.50
N VAL A 12 -0.06 -7.96 -3.23
CA VAL A 12 0.41 -9.33 -3.45
C VAL A 12 0.71 -9.96 -2.09
N ALA A 13 0.24 -11.18 -1.89
CA ALA A 13 0.48 -11.94 -0.67
C ALA A 13 1.02 -13.34 -1.01
N LEU A 14 2.01 -13.80 -0.26
CA LEU A 14 2.71 -15.07 -0.46
C LEU A 14 2.56 -15.96 0.77
N ARG A 15 2.73 -17.27 0.61
CA ARG A 15 2.84 -18.15 1.79
C ARG A 15 4.14 -17.82 2.53
N PRO A 16 4.12 -17.74 3.85
CA PRO A 16 5.33 -17.57 4.63
C PRO A 16 6.23 -18.81 4.44
N GLU A 17 7.45 -18.58 3.95
CA GLU A 17 8.55 -19.55 4.05
C GLU A 17 8.72 -19.90 5.53
N GLN A 18 8.76 -21.20 5.86
CA GLN A 18 8.88 -21.67 7.25
C GLN A 18 10.31 -21.39 7.77
N GLY A 19 10.59 -20.14 8.14
CA GLY A 19 11.91 -19.65 8.49
C GLY A 19 11.90 -18.65 9.64
N LEU A 20 12.14 -19.17 10.85
CA LEU A 20 12.67 -18.52 12.05
C LEU A 20 12.00 -17.21 12.56
N SER A 21 11.13 -17.40 13.54
CA SER A 21 10.54 -16.36 14.39
C SER A 21 11.60 -15.45 15.06
N ARG A 22 11.70 -14.19 14.63
CA ARG A 22 12.38 -13.13 15.41
C ARG A 22 11.37 -12.47 16.34
N ARG A 23 11.37 -12.92 17.60
CA ARG A 23 10.78 -12.16 18.71
C ARG A 23 11.67 -10.96 19.01
N THR A 24 11.14 -9.76 18.85
CA THR A 24 11.75 -8.56 19.46
C THR A 24 10.72 -7.95 20.40
N ALA A 25 10.89 -8.22 21.68
CA ALA A 25 10.22 -7.50 22.75
C ALA A 25 11.03 -6.21 23.00
N VAL A 26 10.40 -5.05 22.84
CA VAL A 26 10.96 -3.79 23.34
C VAL A 26 9.97 -3.24 24.34
N GLY A 27 10.31 -3.42 25.62
CA GLY A 27 9.70 -2.68 26.71
C GLY A 27 10.37 -1.32 26.84
N ALA A 28 9.57 -0.29 27.10
CA ALA A 28 10.03 0.96 27.69
C ALA A 28 8.93 1.50 28.60
N MET A 29 9.07 1.26 29.90
CA MET A 29 8.20 1.80 30.94
C MET A 29 8.88 3.07 31.47
N ALA A 30 8.46 4.25 30.98
CA ALA A 30 8.91 5.53 31.51
C ALA A 30 7.84 6.10 32.45
N ARG A 31 8.15 6.17 33.75
CA ARG A 31 7.37 6.89 34.76
C ARG A 31 7.79 8.36 34.75
N SER A 32 6.83 9.30 34.68
CA SER A 32 7.04 10.64 35.23
C SER A 32 5.73 11.32 35.63
N SER A 33 5.87 12.23 36.58
CA SER A 33 4.87 12.69 37.56
C SER A 33 3.74 13.55 36.99
N GLY A 34 2.59 13.45 37.65
CA GLY A 34 1.30 13.95 37.19
C GLY A 34 1.08 15.46 37.33
N ALA A 35 -0.05 15.85 36.74
CA ALA A 35 -0.72 17.17 36.71
C ALA A 35 -0.64 17.95 35.38
N ALA A 36 0.45 17.91 34.61
CA ALA A 36 0.50 18.58 33.29
C ALA A 36 0.17 17.66 32.09
N ILE A 37 0.08 16.35 32.34
CA ILE A 37 0.04 15.32 31.30
C ILE A 37 -1.39 15.06 30.78
N ALA A 38 -2.43 15.38 31.55
CA ALA A 38 -3.81 15.01 31.23
C ALA A 38 -4.38 15.70 29.97
N ALA A 39 -3.99 16.95 29.69
CA ALA A 39 -4.47 17.69 28.52
C ALA A 39 -3.67 17.38 27.24
N PHE A 40 -2.39 17.02 27.38
CA PHE A 40 -1.55 16.63 26.24
C PHE A 40 -1.75 15.16 25.84
N LEU A 41 -2.11 14.29 26.79
CA LEU A 41 -2.45 12.90 26.48
C LEU A 41 -3.80 12.75 25.77
N LEU A 42 -4.75 13.67 25.94
CA LEU A 42 -6.04 13.61 25.22
C LEU A 42 -5.95 14.05 23.75
N LEU A 43 -4.91 14.79 23.35
CA LEU A 43 -4.68 15.15 21.93
C LEU A 43 -3.83 14.11 21.19
N CYS A 44 -2.99 13.33 21.90
CA CYS A 44 -2.18 12.28 21.28
C CYS A 44 -2.90 10.92 21.11
N ILE A 45 -3.97 10.63 21.86
CA ILE A 45 -4.69 9.34 21.75
C ILE A 45 -5.60 9.28 20.51
N ALA A 46 -5.84 10.40 19.83
CA ALA A 46 -6.47 10.41 18.51
C ALA A 46 -5.47 10.22 17.34
N CYS A 47 -4.17 10.06 17.62
CA CYS A 47 -3.23 9.55 16.63
C CYS A 47 -3.54 8.08 16.43
N GLN A 48 -4.41 7.85 15.46
CA GLN A 48 -5.07 6.60 15.15
C GLN A 48 -4.10 5.44 15.25
N ALA A 49 -4.50 4.41 15.99
CA ALA A 49 -3.95 3.07 15.83
C ALA A 49 -4.18 2.62 14.38
N ARG A 50 -3.32 3.07 13.47
CA ARG A 50 -3.14 2.44 12.17
C ARG A 50 -2.66 1.04 12.51
N ALA A 51 -3.44 0.03 12.14
CA ALA A 51 -2.99 -1.33 12.25
C ALA A 51 -1.76 -1.47 11.34
N VAL A 52 -0.59 -1.56 11.98
CA VAL A 52 0.71 -1.50 11.31
C VAL A 52 0.91 -2.84 10.60
N CYS A 53 0.77 -2.82 9.27
CA CYS A 53 1.30 -3.89 8.43
C CYS A 53 2.80 -4.06 8.70
N PRO A 54 3.38 -5.23 8.34
CA PRO A 54 4.83 -5.34 8.27
C PRO A 54 5.40 -4.15 7.47
N SER A 55 6.27 -3.36 8.09
CA SER A 55 6.91 -2.21 7.42
C SER A 55 8.06 -2.71 6.56
N THR A 56 7.73 -3.30 5.41
CA THR A 56 8.70 -3.64 4.36
C THR A 56 8.72 -2.52 3.31
N GLU A 57 9.81 -2.43 2.55
CA GLU A 57 9.94 -1.42 1.47
C GLU A 57 8.83 -1.52 0.41
N TRP A 58 8.23 -2.71 0.27
CA TRP A 58 7.24 -3.04 -0.74
C TRP A 58 5.79 -2.81 -0.30
N VAL A 59 5.55 -2.62 1.00
CA VAL A 59 4.21 -2.38 1.57
C VAL A 59 4.00 -0.88 1.81
N ASP A 60 2.92 -0.34 1.27
CA ASP A 60 2.52 1.06 1.44
C ASP A 60 2.17 1.35 2.92
N PRO A 61 2.76 2.39 3.55
CA PRO A 61 2.41 2.82 4.91
C PRO A 61 0.94 3.20 5.12
N ASP A 62 0.23 3.57 4.04
CA ASP A 62 -1.19 3.91 4.08
C ASP A 62 -2.10 2.67 3.91
N THR A 63 -1.53 1.47 3.74
CA THR A 63 -2.32 0.23 3.70
C THR A 63 -3.09 0.03 5.02
N PRO A 64 -4.43 -0.11 4.98
CA PRO A 64 -5.23 -0.27 6.19
C PRO A 64 -4.96 -1.63 6.80
N GLY A 65 -4.81 -1.71 8.13
CA GLY A 65 -4.29 -2.96 8.68
C GLY A 65 -5.22 -4.17 8.65
N SER A 66 -6.50 -3.99 8.31
CA SER A 66 -7.40 -5.09 7.93
C SER A 66 -6.93 -5.83 6.67
N ALA A 67 -6.10 -5.19 5.82
CA ALA A 67 -5.55 -5.77 4.60
C ALA A 67 -4.22 -6.51 4.84
N CYS A 68 -3.55 -6.36 5.99
CA CYS A 68 -2.28 -7.05 6.23
C CYS A 68 -2.44 -8.52 6.63
N THR A 69 -3.58 -8.89 7.24
CA THR A 69 -3.72 -10.14 8.00
C THR A 69 -4.76 -11.11 7.45
N VAL A 70 -5.48 -10.73 6.38
CA VAL A 70 -6.67 -11.47 5.93
C VAL A 70 -6.58 -11.85 4.46
N LYS A 71 -5.66 -12.77 4.13
CA LYS A 71 -5.78 -13.59 2.93
C LYS A 71 -5.37 -15.02 3.27
N THR A 72 -6.28 -15.96 3.04
CA THR A 72 -5.94 -17.38 2.97
C THR A 72 -5.86 -17.78 1.51
N ASP A 73 -4.97 -18.70 1.18
CA ASP A 73 -4.97 -19.26 -0.16
C ASP A 73 -6.09 -20.28 -0.36
N HIS A 74 -6.13 -20.90 -1.55
CA HIS A 74 -7.13 -21.92 -1.91
C HIS A 74 -7.13 -23.15 -0.99
N THR A 75 -6.11 -23.34 -0.15
CA THR A 75 -6.01 -24.45 0.81
C THR A 75 -6.33 -24.02 2.25
N GLY A 76 -6.61 -22.75 2.48
CA GLY A 76 -6.83 -22.20 3.83
C GLY A 76 -5.54 -21.83 4.57
N ALA A 77 -4.37 -21.90 3.92
CA ALA A 77 -3.11 -21.48 4.53
C ALA A 77 -3.03 -19.95 4.61
N PRO A 78 -2.50 -19.38 5.71
CA PRO A 78 -2.33 -17.93 5.83
C PRO A 78 -1.32 -17.41 4.79
N LEU A 79 -1.62 -16.24 4.23
CA LEU A 79 -0.72 -15.50 3.34
C LEU A 79 -0.19 -14.25 4.07
N GLU A 80 1.08 -13.97 3.84
CA GLU A 80 1.77 -12.76 4.27
C GLU A 80 1.71 -11.71 3.16
N LEU A 81 1.31 -10.48 3.49
CA LEU A 81 1.34 -9.36 2.55
C LEU A 81 2.79 -8.95 2.27
N VAL A 82 3.22 -9.06 1.01
CA VAL A 82 4.60 -8.74 0.60
C VAL A 82 4.70 -7.48 -0.24
N PHE A 83 3.59 -7.00 -0.82
CA PHE A 83 3.56 -5.79 -1.62
C PHE A 83 2.20 -5.10 -1.50
N SER A 84 2.19 -3.78 -1.39
CA SER A 84 0.99 -2.96 -1.59
C SER A 84 1.29 -1.55 -2.13
N ASP A 85 0.29 -0.99 -2.82
CA ASP A 85 0.23 0.43 -3.22
C ASP A 85 -1.24 0.88 -3.24
N GLU A 86 -1.53 1.95 -2.50
CA GLU A 86 -2.88 2.52 -2.37
C GLU A 86 -3.09 3.78 -3.24
N PHE A 87 -2.05 4.25 -3.92
CA PHE A 87 -2.11 5.37 -4.86
C PHE A 87 -2.61 6.70 -4.27
N GLU A 88 -2.40 6.92 -2.97
CA GLU A 88 -2.83 8.12 -2.24
C GLU A 88 -2.01 9.37 -2.59
N VAL A 89 -0.73 9.20 -2.94
CA VAL A 89 0.12 10.29 -3.45
C VAL A 89 -0.37 10.67 -4.85
N SER A 90 -0.96 11.85 -4.97
CA SER A 90 -1.49 12.37 -6.24
C SER A 90 -0.40 12.99 -7.11
N GLY A 91 -0.55 12.88 -8.43
CA GLY A 91 0.38 13.44 -9.40
C GLY A 91 1.64 12.62 -9.63
N ARG A 92 1.70 11.36 -9.15
CA ARG A 92 2.80 10.45 -9.50
C ARG A 92 2.78 10.19 -11.00
N THR A 93 3.97 10.18 -11.59
CA THR A 93 4.25 9.73 -12.94
C THR A 93 4.91 8.37 -12.88
N PHE A 94 4.85 7.63 -13.99
CA PHE A 94 5.33 6.25 -14.05
C PHE A 94 6.29 6.06 -15.23
N GLN A 95 6.95 7.12 -15.68
CA GLN A 95 8.03 6.96 -16.65
C GLN A 95 9.18 6.20 -16.01
N ASP A 96 10.10 5.69 -16.82
CA ASP A 96 11.27 4.97 -16.33
C ASP A 96 12.06 5.81 -15.32
N GLY A 97 12.22 5.27 -14.10
CA GLY A 97 12.90 5.93 -12.98
C GLY A 97 12.05 6.90 -12.13
N ASP A 98 10.82 7.23 -12.51
CA ASP A 98 9.99 8.19 -11.76
C ASP A 98 9.39 7.61 -10.48
N ASP A 99 9.03 6.32 -10.49
CA ASP A 99 8.42 5.63 -9.35
C ASP A 99 9.25 4.38 -8.97
N PRO A 100 9.51 4.15 -7.67
CA PRO A 100 10.35 3.03 -7.24
C PRO A 100 9.68 1.66 -7.37
N LYS A 101 8.34 1.60 -7.48
CA LYS A 101 7.55 0.36 -7.52
C LYS A 101 7.00 0.07 -8.92
N TRP A 102 6.68 1.10 -9.69
CA TRP A 102 5.96 0.98 -10.95
C TRP A 102 6.66 1.68 -12.10
N THR A 103 6.58 1.07 -13.28
CA THR A 103 7.02 1.68 -14.53
C THR A 103 5.95 1.40 -15.59
N ALA A 104 5.44 2.46 -16.20
CA ALA A 104 4.56 2.39 -17.35
C ALA A 104 5.38 2.14 -18.61
N LEU A 105 4.80 1.39 -19.54
CA LEU A 105 5.47 1.00 -20.78
C LEU A 105 4.94 1.83 -21.94
N THR A 106 5.85 2.29 -22.79
CA THR A 106 5.52 2.86 -24.10
C THR A 106 5.81 1.83 -25.21
N GLY A 107 4.85 1.63 -26.12
CA GLY A 107 5.08 0.77 -27.27
C GLY A 107 3.83 0.26 -27.98
N PHE A 108 4.06 -0.49 -29.05
CA PHE A 108 3.01 -1.14 -29.84
C PHE A 108 3.14 -2.66 -29.74
N PRO A 109 2.04 -3.40 -29.59
CA PRO A 109 2.04 -4.85 -29.65
C PRO A 109 2.44 -5.32 -31.06
N SER A 110 3.57 -6.01 -31.16
CA SER A 110 4.16 -6.42 -32.45
C SER A 110 3.68 -7.78 -32.97
N THR A 111 2.97 -8.57 -32.15
CA THR A 111 2.77 -10.00 -32.41
C THR A 111 1.37 -10.38 -32.91
N ASN A 112 0.35 -9.58 -32.65
CA ASN A 112 -1.04 -10.02 -32.80
C ASN A 112 -1.98 -8.96 -33.41
N LYS A 113 -1.62 -8.37 -34.57
CA LYS A 113 -2.45 -7.42 -35.36
C LYS A 113 -3.26 -6.41 -34.53
N GLN A 114 -2.72 -6.04 -33.38
CA GLN A 114 -3.38 -5.22 -32.40
C GLN A 114 -3.14 -3.75 -32.78
N VAL A 115 -4.20 -2.94 -32.71
CA VAL A 115 -4.16 -1.51 -33.10
C VAL A 115 -3.97 -0.58 -31.90
N ASN A 116 -3.89 -1.12 -30.69
CA ASN A 116 -3.66 -0.33 -29.48
C ASN A 116 -2.19 0.08 -29.36
N ALA A 117 -1.97 1.27 -28.81
CA ALA A 117 -0.66 1.79 -28.41
C ALA A 117 -0.65 1.99 -26.90
N TYR A 118 0.49 1.75 -26.27
CA TYR A 118 0.75 2.14 -24.90
C TYR A 118 1.64 3.38 -24.88
N ASP A 119 1.32 4.32 -24.01
CA ASP A 119 1.99 5.60 -23.84
C ASP A 119 2.09 5.87 -22.33
N ASP A 120 3.31 6.07 -21.83
CA ASP A 120 3.63 6.29 -20.42
C ASP A 120 3.49 7.75 -19.97
N SER A 121 3.07 8.65 -20.87
CA SER A 121 2.92 10.06 -20.56
C SER A 121 1.90 10.30 -19.43
N PRO A 122 2.08 11.37 -18.62
CA PRO A 122 1.18 11.69 -17.51
C PRO A 122 -0.28 11.95 -17.92
N GLU A 123 -0.56 12.12 -19.22
CA GLU A 123 -1.91 12.21 -19.78
C GLU A 123 -2.61 10.85 -19.90
N HIS A 124 -1.89 9.73 -19.93
CA HIS A 124 -2.47 8.38 -20.00
C HIS A 124 -2.37 7.62 -18.68
N VAL A 125 -1.31 7.84 -17.89
CA VAL A 125 -1.09 7.18 -16.60
C VAL A 125 -0.78 8.22 -15.52
N SER A 126 -1.50 8.20 -14.40
CA SER A 126 -1.23 9.10 -13.26
C SER A 126 -1.95 8.61 -12.00
N THR A 127 -1.70 9.25 -10.86
CA THR A 127 -2.48 9.04 -9.64
C THR A 127 -3.28 10.27 -9.26
N ALA A 128 -4.53 10.07 -8.84
CA ALA A 128 -5.33 11.13 -8.20
C ALA A 128 -6.58 10.56 -7.53
N ASP A 129 -6.97 11.19 -6.42
CA ASP A 129 -8.09 10.79 -5.55
C ASP A 129 -7.94 9.38 -4.96
N GLY A 130 -6.72 9.00 -4.56
CA GLY A 130 -6.43 7.68 -3.96
C GLY A 130 -6.56 6.52 -4.94
N LYS A 131 -6.19 6.77 -6.21
CA LYS A 131 -6.38 5.81 -7.31
C LYS A 131 -5.32 5.96 -8.38
N LEU A 132 -4.92 4.83 -8.94
CA LEU A 132 -4.31 4.77 -10.27
C LEU A 132 -5.35 5.13 -11.34
N ARG A 133 -4.99 6.04 -12.23
CA ARG A 133 -5.81 6.49 -13.36
C ARG A 133 -5.13 6.09 -14.65
N LEU A 134 -5.79 5.20 -15.39
CA LEU A 134 -5.45 4.86 -16.77
C LEU A 134 -6.49 5.49 -17.68
N ARG A 135 -6.04 6.27 -18.66
CA ARG A 135 -6.89 6.99 -19.61
C ARG A 135 -6.55 6.55 -21.03
N THR A 136 -7.57 6.48 -21.87
CA THR A 136 -7.44 6.18 -23.31
C THR A 136 -7.86 7.41 -24.10
N LYS A 137 -7.34 7.54 -25.33
CA LYS A 137 -7.84 8.49 -26.33
C LYS A 137 -8.79 7.79 -27.29
#